data_AF-A0A6V8KKI2-F1
#
_entry.id   AF-A0A6V8KKI2-F1
#
_cell.length_a   1.000
_cell.length_b   1.000
_cell.length_c   1.000
_cell.angle_alpha   90.00
_cell.angle_beta   90.00
_cell.angle_gamma   90.00
#
_symmetry.space_group_name_H-M   'P 1'
#
loop_
_entity.id
_entity.type
_entity.pdbx_description
1 polymer ?
#
loop_
_entity_poly.entity_id
_entity_poly.type
_entity_poly.pdbx_seq_one_letter_code
_entity_poly.pdbx_strand_id
1 'polypeptide(L)' 'MLGVDACKAGWVGVVLGDGATAVHVATTVAALVAAVELDGDLAVVGIDIPDRPS' A
#
# COMPACT_ATOMS: atom_id res chain seq x y z
N MET A 1 2.74 6.10 -6.76
CA MET A 1 3.17 5.95 -5.34
C MET A 1 2.15 5.09 -4.63
N LEU A 2 2.58 4.13 -3.82
CA LEU A 2 1.70 3.28 -3.00
C LEU A 2 1.79 3.74 -1.54
N GLY A 3 0.68 4.20 -0.96
CA GLY A 3 0.56 4.41 0.49
C GLY A 3 0.00 3.15 1.14
N VAL A 4 0.58 2.69 2.25
CA VAL A 4 0.12 1.47 2.94
C VAL A 4 -0.07 1.68 4.45
N ASP A 5 -1.03 0.96 5.00
CA ASP A 5 -1.27 0.82 6.44
C ASP A 5 -1.40 -0.66 6.82
N ALA A 6 -0.95 -1.00 8.04
CA ALA A 6 -1.01 -2.35 8.58
C ALA A 6 -2.10 -2.44 9.65
N CYS A 7 -3.01 -3.40 9.47
CA CYS A 7 -4.06 -3.72 10.43
C CYS A 7 -3.96 -5.17 10.90
N LYS A 8 -4.78 -5.55 11.89
CA LYS A 8 -4.81 -6.93 12.42
C LYS A 8 -5.12 -7.99 11.36
N ALA A 9 -5.80 -7.62 10.27
CA ALA A 9 -6.19 -8.54 9.20
C ALA A 9 -5.16 -8.61 8.07
N GLY A 10 -4.12 -7.76 8.07
CA GLY A 10 -3.13 -7.68 7.00
C GLY A 10 -2.81 -6.24 6.62
N TRP A 11 -2.64 -6.00 5.32
CA TRP A 11 -2.19 -4.73 4.76
C TRP A 11 -3.23 -4.19 3.79
N VAL A 12 -3.44 -2.87 3.86
CA VAL A 12 -4.19 -2.10 2.87
C VAL A 12 -3.23 -1.17 2.14
N GLY A 13 -3.39 -1.07 0.82
CA GLY A 13 -2.59 -0.21 -0.02
C GLY A 13 -3.47 0.63 -0.93
N VAL A 14 -3.12 1.90 -1.10
CA VAL A 14 -3.80 2.82 -2.01
C VAL A 14 -2.80 3.38 -3.02
N VAL A 15 -3.11 3.20 -4.30
CA VAL A 15 -2.38 3.84 -5.41
C VAL A 15 -3.19 5.04 -5.89
N LEU A 16 -2.56 6.21 -5.88
CA LEU A 16 -3.08 7.43 -6.49
C LEU A 16 -2.43 7.61 -7.86
N GLY A 17 -3.26 7.70 -8.91
CA GLY A 17 -2.85 7.99 -10.29
C GLY A 17 -3.61 9.19 -10.87
N ASP A 18 -3.51 9.37 -12.19
CA ASP A 18 -4.12 10.48 -12.94
C ASP A 18 -5.66 10.43 -12.94
N GLY A 19 -6.26 10.81 -11.80
CA GLY A 19 -7.71 10.86 -11.60
C GLY A 19 -8.34 9.53 -11.19
N ALA A 20 -7.56 8.47 -10.98
CA ALA A 20 -8.03 7.18 -10.52
C ALA A 20 -7.37 6.78 -9.19
N THR A 21 -8.13 6.06 -8.36
CA THR A 21 -7.65 5.50 -7.10
C THR A 21 -7.89 4.00 -7.11
N ALA A 22 -6.85 3.21 -6.87
CA ALA A 22 -6.94 1.77 -6.74
C ALA A 22 -6.64 1.36 -5.28
N VAL A 23 -7.44 0.45 -4.74
CA VAL A 23 -7.27 -0.09 -3.39
C VAL A 23 -6.92 -1.57 -3.51
N HIS A 24 -5.83 -1.96 -2.85
CA HIS A 24 -5.35 -3.33 -2.79
C HIS A 24 -5.31 -3.79 -1.33
N VAL A 25 -5.62 -5.08 -1.10
CA VAL A 25 -5.52 -5.69 0.23
C VAL A 25 -4.78 -7.02 0.12
N ALA A 26 -3.92 -7.30 1.09
CA ALA A 26 -3.20 -8.57 1.15
C ALA A 26 -2.79 -8.93 2.57
N THR A 27 -2.49 -10.20 2.82
CA THR A 27 -2.06 -10.66 4.16
C THR A 27 -0.63 -10.24 4.50
N THR A 28 0.19 -9.90 3.51
CA THR A 28 1.59 -9.46 3.70
C THR A 28 1.89 -8.25 2.80
N VAL A 29 2.84 -7.42 3.21
CA VAL A 29 3.30 -6.29 2.41
C VAL A 29 3.89 -6.73 1.06
N ALA A 30 4.57 -7.88 1.01
CA ALA A 30 5.13 -8.42 -0.22
C ALA A 30 4.03 -8.81 -1.23
N ALA A 31 2.96 -9.46 -0.74
CA ALA A 31 1.82 -9.80 -1.57
C ALA A 31 1.06 -8.54 -2.05
N LEU A 32 1.01 -7.49 -1.22
CA LEU A 32 0.42 -6.22 -1.59
C LEU A 32 1.21 -5.52 -2.71
N VAL A 33 2.54 -5.47 -2.58
CA VAL A 33 3.43 -4.90 -3.60
C VAL A 33 3.31 -5.66 -4.92
N ALA A 34 3.36 -6.99 -4.88
CA ALA A 34 3.21 -7.82 -6.08
C ALA A 34 1.86 -7.59 -6.78
N ALA A 35 0.77 -7.39 -6.02
CA ALA A 35 -0.53 -7.10 -6.61
C ALA A 35 -0.58 -5.73 -7.31
N VAL A 36 0.12 -4.73 -6.77
CA VAL A 36 0.18 -3.38 -7.36
C VAL A 36 1.07 -3.36 -8.62
N GLU A 37 2.17 -4.11 -8.62
CA GLU A 37 3.07 -4.21 -9.78
C GLU A 37 2.42 -4.87 -11.01
N LEU A 38 1.35 -5.66 -10.82
CA LEU A 38 0.56 -6.20 -11.94
C LEU A 38 -0.22 -5.11 -12.69
N ASP A 39 -0.56 -4.01 -12.00
CA ASP A 39 -1.36 -2.92 -12.56
C ASP A 39 -0.49 -1.77 -13.12
N GLY A 40 0.82 -1.79 -12.85
CA GLY A 40 1.79 -0.85 -13.41
C GLY A 40 3.08 -0.71 -12.59
N ASP A 41 4.00 0.12 -13.08
CA ASP A 41 5.30 0.31 -12.43
C ASP A 41 5.16 1.01 -11.06
N LEU A 42 5.65 0.35 -10.01
CA LEU A 42 5.66 0.88 -8.65
C LEU A 42 7.00 1.52 -8.30
N ALA A 43 7.06 2.86 -8.33
CA ALA A 43 8.30 3.57 -8.03
C ALA A 43 8.65 3.61 -6.52
N VAL A 44 7.66 3.79 -5.65
CA VAL A 44 7.86 4.03 -4.20
C VAL A 44 6.68 3.49 -3.39
N VAL A 45 7.02 2.87 -2.25
CA VAL A 45 6.08 2.48 -1.18
C VAL A 45 6.29 3.39 0.02
N GLY A 46 5.25 4.11 0.44
CA GLY A 46 5.19 4.84 1.70
C GLY A 46 4.45 4.02 2.74
N ILE A 47 5.10 3.68 3.85
CA ILE A 47 4.51 2.92 4.96
C ILE A 47 4.11 3.89 6.06
N ASP A 48 2.83 3.88 6.42
CA ASP A 48 2.37 4.59 7.62
C ASP A 48 2.77 3.78 8.87
N ILE A 49 3.62 4.38 9.71
CA ILE A 49 4.05 3.81 10.99
C ILE A 49 3.60 4.79 12.06
N PRO A 50 2.76 4.37 13.02
CA PRO A 50 2.33 5.28 14.07
C PRO A 50 3.55 5.76 14.85
N ASP A 51 3.73 7.07 14.91
CA ASP A 51 4.64 7.69 15.86
C ASP A 51 4.02 7.56 17.25
N ARG A 52 4.73 6.93 18.19
CA ARG A 52 4.33 7.04 19.59
C ARG A 52 4.62 8.47 20.05
N PRO A 53 3.64 9.26 20.51
CA PRO A 53 3.99 10.47 21.25
C PRO A 53 4.68 10.03 22.55
N SER A 54 5.87 10.58 22.78
CA SER A 54 6.63 10.47 24.04
C SER A 54 5.94 11.22 25.16
#